data_AF-S3XWH9-F1
#
_entry.id   AF-S3XWH9-F1
#
_cell.length_a   1.000
_cell.length_b   1.000
_cell.length_c   1.000
_cell.angle_alpha   90.00
_cell.angle_beta   90.00
_cell.angle_gamma   90.00
#
_symmetry.space_group_name_H-M   'P 1'
#
loop_
_entity.id
_entity.type
_entity.pdbx_description
1 polymer ?
#
loop_
_entity_poly.entity_id
_entity_poly.type
_entity_poly.pdbx_seq_one_letter_code
_entity_poly.pdbx_strand_id
1 'polypeptide(L)' 'MLSLIRDVDDSCRVLLVVGHEPTMSQLAAYLGNDDDSDPASLAQVRIGVPTGSMSVLTSSVDSWKDVAEEELNLLTLVRG' A
#
# COMPACT_ATOMS: atom_id res chain seq x y z
N MET A 1 -10.11 6.04 -2.45
CA MET A 1 -8.84 5.42 -2.88
C MET A 1 -8.99 3.92 -3.05
N LEU A 2 -9.41 3.18 -2.02
CA LEU A 2 -9.60 1.73 -2.07
C LEU A 2 -10.53 1.26 -3.21
N SER A 3 -11.65 1.96 -3.45
CA SER A 3 -12.56 1.63 -4.56
C SER A 3 -11.87 1.65 -5.93
N LEU A 4 -10.96 2.60 -6.16
CA LEU A 4 -10.21 2.70 -7.41
C LEU A 4 -9.24 1.53 -7.59
N ILE A 5 -8.67 1.03 -6.49
CA ILE A 5 -7.83 -0.18 -6.52
C ILE A 5 -8.69 -1.39 -6.88
N ARG A 6 -9.86 -1.53 -6.24
CA ARG A 6 -10.80 -2.66 -6.47
C ARG A 6 -11.42 -2.68 -7.87
N ASP A 7 -11.40 -1.56 -8.59
CA ASP A 7 -11.88 -1.45 -9.97
C ASP A 7 -10.84 -1.88 -11.02
N VAL A 8 -9.60 -2.20 -10.60
CA VAL A 8 -8.54 -2.66 -11.50
C VAL A 8 -8.82 -4.09 -11.99
N ASP A 9 -8.55 -4.35 -13.27
CA ASP A 9 -8.68 -5.67 -13.87
C ASP A 9 -7.62 -6.65 -13.33
N ASP A 10 -8.02 -7.89 -13.05
CA ASP A 10 -7.15 -8.91 -12.45
C ASP A 10 -5.99 -9.37 -13.37
N SER A 11 -6.02 -9.03 -14.67
CA SER A 11 -4.86 -9.19 -15.54
C SER A 11 -3.71 -8.24 -15.21
N CYS A 12 -3.97 -7.13 -14.51
CA CYS A 12 -2.96 -6.22 -14.00
C CYS A 12 -2.25 -6.85 -12.81
N ARG A 13 -0.97 -7.21 -12.97
CA ARG A 13 -0.18 -7.83 -11.88
C ARG A 13 0.46 -6.83 -10.93
N VAL A 14 0.65 -5.59 -11.37
CA VAL A 14 1.31 -4.53 -10.60
C VAL A 14 0.62 -3.20 -10.86
N LEU A 15 0.10 -2.59 -9.79
CA LEU A 15 -0.54 -1.27 -9.82
C LEU A 15 0.38 -0.23 -9.17
N LEU A 16 0.74 0.82 -9.92
CA LEU A 16 1.38 2.00 -9.35
C LEU A 16 0.32 3.07 -9.07
N VAL A 17 0.18 3.43 -7.80
CA VAL A 17 -0.72 4.50 -7.36
C VAL A 17 0.11 5.74 -7.07
N VAL A 18 -0.15 6.83 -7.80
CA VAL A 18 0.54 8.12 -7.62
C VAL A 18 -0.45 9.14 -7.07
N GLY A 19 -0.03 9.84 -6.02
CA GLY A 19 -0.86 10.85 -5.37
C GLY A 19 -0.06 11.70 -4.38
N HIS A 20 -0.77 12.41 -3.52
CA HIS A 20 -0.19 13.34 -2.57
C HIS A 20 -0.30 12.82 -1.13
N GLU A 21 0.62 13.28 -0.29
CA GLU A 21 0.48 13.16 1.16
C GLU A 21 -0.69 14.02 1.66
N PRO A 22 -1.37 13.60 2.74
CA PRO A 22 -1.11 12.40 3.54
C PRO A 22 -1.80 11.14 3.00
N THR A 23 -2.52 11.24 1.88
CA THR A 23 -3.36 10.14 1.39
C THR A 23 -2.54 8.91 1.02
N MET A 24 -1.29 9.06 0.54
CA MET A 24 -0.47 7.90 0.15
C MET A 24 0.03 7.14 1.37
N SER A 25 0.58 7.83 2.36
CA SER A 25 1.00 7.21 3.62
C SER A 25 -0.16 6.58 4.39
N GLN A 26 -1.32 7.24 4.43
CA GLN A 26 -2.54 6.69 5.03
C GLN A 26 -3.04 5.45 4.29
N LEU A 27 -2.99 5.43 2.96
CA LEU A 27 -3.39 4.26 2.18
C LEU A 27 -2.46 3.07 2.46
N ALA A 28 -1.15 3.30 2.52
CA ALA A 28 -0.18 2.26 2.84
C ALA A 28 -0.36 1.73 4.26
N ALA A 29 -0.62 2.61 5.23
CA ALA A 29 -0.91 2.22 6.62
C ALA A 29 -2.23 1.46 6.77
N TYR A 30 -3.26 1.84 6.01
CA TYR A 30 -4.58 1.19 6.02
C TYR A 30 -4.56 -0.21 5.40
N LEU A 31 -3.77 -0.40 4.34
CA LEU A 31 -3.66 -1.69 3.66
C LEU A 31 -2.65 -2.63 4.34
N GLY A 32 -1.66 -2.08 5.05
CA GLY A 32 -0.57 -2.83 5.66
C GLY A 32 -1.03 -3.72 6.81
N ASN A 33 -0.83 -5.02 6.68
CA ASN A 33 -1.03 -6.01 7.73
C ASN A 33 0.01 -5.82 8.85
N ASP A 34 -0.42 -5.73 10.11
CA ASP A 34 0.47 -5.46 11.24
C ASP A 34 1.45 -6.60 11.56
N ASP A 35 1.07 -7.84 11.28
CA ASP A 35 1.86 -9.03 11.61
C ASP A 35 2.86 -9.38 10.51
N ASP A 36 2.51 -9.16 9.24
CA ASP A 36 3.30 -9.61 8.08
C ASP A 36 4.08 -8.49 7.36
N SER A 37 3.86 -7.22 7.72
CA SER A 37 4.59 -6.08 7.14
C SER A 37 5.96 -5.86 7.79
N ASP A 38 6.87 -5.19 7.06
CA ASP A 38 8.11 -4.66 7.65
C ASP A 38 7.78 -3.63 8.74
N PRO A 39 8.13 -3.88 10.02
CA PRO A 39 7.69 -3.03 11.13
C PRO A 39 8.21 -1.59 11.04
N ALA A 40 9.42 -1.40 10.52
CA ALA A 40 10.02 -0.07 10.39
C ALA A 40 9.32 0.77 9.31
N SER A 41 9.03 0.16 8.16
CA SER A 41 8.28 0.80 7.08
C SER A 41 6.86 1.11 7.52
N LEU A 42 6.19 0.19 8.23
CA LEU A 42 4.82 0.38 8.72
C LEU A 42 4.75 1.51 9.75
N ALA A 43 5.69 1.56 10.69
CA ALA A 43 5.81 2.67 11.63
C ALA A 43 6.04 4.01 10.91
N GLN A 44 6.85 4.03 9.85
CA GLN A 44 7.11 5.25 9.10
C GLN A 44 5.86 5.74 8.35
N VAL A 45 5.13 4.88 7.63
CA VAL A 45 3.93 5.32 6.88
C VAL A 45 2.81 5.79 7.81
N ARG A 46 2.74 5.29 9.05
CA ARG A 46 1.80 5.78 10.08
C ARG A 46 2.10 7.22 10.53
N ILE A 47 3.36 7.66 10.40
CA ILE A 47 3.78 9.04 10.70
C ILE A 47 3.64 9.94 9.46
N GLY A 48 3.86 9.39 8.27
CA GLY A 48 3.90 10.09 6.99
C GLY A 48 5.22 9.85 6.25
N VAL A 49 5.27 10.20 4.97
CA VAL A 49 6.47 9.98 4.13
C VAL A 49 6.89 11.26 3.41
N PRO A 50 8.19 11.46 3.12
CA PRO A 50 8.63 12.62 2.34
C PRO A 50 8.13 12.54 0.89
N THR A 51 8.11 13.68 0.22
CA THR A 51 7.77 13.73 -1.22
C THR A 51 8.69 12.83 -2.04
N GLY A 52 8.12 12.10 -2.99
CA GLY A 52 8.87 11.18 -3.84
C GLY A 52 9.13 9.81 -3.21
N SER A 53 8.63 9.55 -2.00
CA SER A 53 8.65 8.19 -1.43
C SER A 53 7.64 7.25 -2.09
N MET A 54 7.95 5.96 -2.07
CA MET A 54 7.09 4.88 -2.57
C MET A 54 7.00 3.76 -1.54
N SER A 55 5.79 3.40 -1.15
CA SER A 55 5.50 2.21 -0.35
C SER A 55 5.27 1.02 -1.28
N VAL A 56 6.01 -0.07 -1.07
CA VAL A 56 5.87 -1.30 -1.86
C VAL A 56 5.12 -2.33 -1.03
N LEU A 57 3.93 -2.69 -1.49
CA LEU A 57 3.07 -3.68 -0.84
C LEU A 57 2.90 -4.91 -1.73
N THR A 58 2.74 -6.07 -1.12
CA THR A 58 2.41 -7.32 -1.80
C THR A 58 1.13 -7.92 -1.24
N SER A 59 0.44 -8.73 -2.03
CA SER A 59 -0.72 -9.50 -1.58
C SER A 59 -0.56 -10.97 -1.90
N SER A 60 -1.30 -11.80 -1.17
CA SER A 60 -1.59 -13.18 -1.54
C SER A 60 -2.98 -13.34 -2.19
N VAL A 61 -3.77 -12.26 -2.31
CA VAL A 61 -5.10 -12.33 -2.95
C VAL A 61 -4.99 -12.44 -4.47
N ASP A 62 -5.94 -13.16 -5.05
CA ASP A 62 -5.99 -13.41 -6.50
C ASP A 62 -6.71 -12.31 -7.30
N SER A 63 -7.51 -11.46 -6.63
CA SER A 63 -8.27 -10.38 -7.27
C SER A 63 -8.10 -9.03 -6.57
N TRP A 64 -8.02 -7.96 -7.36
CA TRP A 64 -7.97 -6.58 -6.83
C TRP A 64 -9.22 -6.21 -6.02
N LYS A 65 -10.35 -6.87 -6.30
CA LYS A 65 -11.61 -6.65 -5.58
C LYS A 65 -11.55 -7.09 -4.12
N ASP A 66 -10.70 -8.06 -3.82
CA ASP A 66 -10.56 -8.66 -2.50
C ASP A 66 -9.62 -7.85 -1.59
N VAL A 67 -8.88 -6.87 -2.14
CA VAL A 67 -8.03 -5.97 -1.35
C VAL A 67 -8.87 -5.26 -0.29
N ALA A 68 -8.53 -5.45 0.98
CA ALA A 68 -9.20 -4.87 2.13
C ALA A 68 -8.22 -4.17 3.08
N GLU A 69 -8.74 -3.67 4.19
CA GLU A 69 -7.93 -3.20 5.31
C GLU A 69 -7.03 -4.33 5.81
N GLU A 70 -5.76 -4.01 6.07
CA GLU A 70 -4.76 -4.97 6.58
C GLU A 70 -4.56 -6.23 5.71
N GLU A 71 -4.93 -6.18 4.42
CA GLU A 71 -4.86 -7.32 3.48
C GLU A 71 -3.52 -7.42 2.74
N LEU A 72 -2.72 -6.35 2.75
CA LEU A 72 -1.45 -6.29 2.02
C LEU A 72 -0.28 -6.25 2.99
N ASN A 73 0.85 -6.82 2.58
CA ASN A 73 2.07 -6.80 3.38
C ASN A 73 2.98 -5.70 2.85
N LEU A 74 3.27 -4.69 3.68
CA LEU A 74 4.19 -3.62 3.34
C LEU A 74 5.62 -4.13 3.43
N LEU A 75 6.25 -4.36 2.28
CA LEU A 75 7.60 -4.94 2.20
C LEU A 75 8.69 -3.92 2.50
N THR A 76 8.54 -2.70 1.97
CA THR A 76 9.55 -1.64 2.13
C THR A 76 8.99 -0.26 1.80
N LEU A 77 9.65 0.76 2.32
CA LEU A 77 9.51 2.14 1.91
C LEU A 77 10.76 2.60 1.16
N VAL A 78 10.63 2.89 -0.13
CA VAL A 78 11.70 3.47 -0.96
C VAL A 78 11.69 4.99 -0.81
N ARG A 79 12.88 5.58 -0.62
CA ARG A 79 13.08 7.04 -0.58
C ARG A 79 13.86 7.45 -1.84
N GLY A 80 13.39 8.52 -2.49
CA GLY A 80 14.06 9.14 -3.64
C GLY A 80 15.28 9.95 -3.25
#